data_AF-A0A968V6Q2-F1
#
_entry.id   AF-A0A968V6Q2-F1
#
_cell.length_a   1.000
_cell.length_b   1.000
_cell.length_c   1.000
_cell.angle_alpha   90.00
_cell.angle_beta   90.00
_cell.angle_gamma   90.00
#
_symmetry.space_group_name_H-M   'P 1'
#
loop_
_entity.id
_entity.type
_entity.pdbx_description
1 polymer ?
#
loop_
_entity_poly.entity_id
_entity_poly.type
_entity_poly.pdbx_seq_one_letter_code
_entity_poly.pdbx_strand_id
1 'polypeptide(L)'
;MFEEDKKSMDNIRRPILGGVFPVAKYSTPGTGFTYVQLPIKGIQVEGIAVFVGKDEFNEANFPDSTYKSEVTLIIMVLDGKNKNNLVASRNHPYYVAGGKLKTKAKKVEWLSIKSPDNSSFAIINMKLFDLRAGRVILIAPQKDKTFRAYQLEAPFLSRDRIVDYLDELSNDKEVINFFRQE
;
A
#
# COMPACT_ATOMS: atom_id res chain seq x y z
N MET A 1 -3.55 -14.43 -19.60
CA MET A 1 -2.95 -13.09 -19.44
C MET A 1 -3.45 -12.09 -20.49
N PHE A 2 -3.00 -12.08 -21.76
CA PHE A 2 -3.38 -11.01 -22.72
C PHE A 2 -4.90 -10.88 -22.96
N GLU A 3 -5.64 -11.99 -23.10
CA GLU A 3 -7.11 -11.97 -23.25
C GLU A 3 -7.87 -11.68 -21.94
N GLU A 4 -7.28 -11.99 -20.78
CA GLU A 4 -7.86 -11.64 -19.46
C GLU A 4 -7.68 -10.16 -19.15
N ASP A 5 -6.55 -9.59 -19.57
CA ASP A 5 -6.25 -8.15 -19.46
C ASP A 5 -7.21 -7.32 -20.32
N LYS A 6 -7.56 -7.81 -21.52
CA LYS A 6 -8.57 -7.18 -22.39
C LYS A 6 -9.95 -7.12 -21.74
N LYS A 7 -10.39 -8.20 -21.08
CA LYS A 7 -11.69 -8.26 -20.37
C LYS A 7 -11.79 -7.28 -19.21
N SER A 8 -10.66 -6.81 -18.69
CA SER A 8 -10.61 -5.91 -17.53
C SER A 8 -10.66 -4.43 -17.92
N MET A 9 -10.61 -4.06 -19.20
CA MET A 9 -10.48 -2.67 -19.62
C MET A 9 -11.74 -1.81 -19.41
N ASP A 10 -12.94 -2.40 -19.52
CA ASP A 10 -14.16 -1.60 -19.68
C ASP A 10 -14.66 -0.91 -18.39
N ASN A 11 -14.03 -1.12 -17.22
CA ASN A 11 -14.52 -0.59 -15.94
C ASN A 11 -13.46 -0.10 -14.94
N ILE A 12 -12.21 0.10 -15.34
CA ILE A 12 -11.14 0.47 -14.39
C ILE A 12 -11.01 1.99 -14.24
N ARG A 13 -11.50 2.55 -13.13
CA ARG A 13 -11.18 3.92 -12.69
C ARG A 13 -10.08 3.90 -11.63
N ARG A 14 -8.81 3.76 -12.05
CA ARG A 14 -7.58 3.83 -11.21
C ARG A 14 -6.80 5.14 -11.48
N PRO A 15 -5.89 5.58 -10.59
CA PRO A 15 -5.07 6.77 -10.88
C PRO A 15 -4.17 6.56 -12.09
N ILE A 16 -3.70 5.33 -12.31
CA ILE A 16 -3.04 4.89 -13.54
C ILE A 16 -3.77 3.67 -14.07
N LEU A 17 -4.06 3.66 -15.38
CA LEU A 17 -4.66 2.52 -16.06
C LEU A 17 -3.58 1.46 -16.33
N GLY A 18 -3.90 0.19 -16.08
CA GLY A 18 -3.08 -0.90 -16.57
C GLY A 18 -3.25 -1.00 -18.08
N GLY A 19 -2.21 -0.74 -18.87
CA GLY A 19 -2.24 -0.97 -20.32
C GLY A 19 -2.35 -2.46 -20.66
N VAL A 20 -2.50 -2.82 -21.94
CA VAL A 20 -2.37 -4.21 -22.40
C VAL A 20 -1.06 -4.29 -23.17
N PHE A 21 -0.02 -4.82 -22.52
CA PHE A 21 1.29 -5.06 -23.11
C PHE A 21 1.55 -6.56 -23.08
N PRO A 22 2.14 -7.16 -24.13
CA PRO A 22 2.61 -8.54 -24.05
C PRO A 22 3.67 -8.59 -22.96
N VAL A 23 3.36 -9.29 -21.87
CA VAL A 23 4.29 -9.48 -20.75
C VAL A 23 5.09 -10.74 -21.05
N ALA A 24 6.43 -10.64 -21.01
CA ALA A 24 7.30 -11.81 -21.10
C ALA A 24 6.95 -12.80 -19.99
N LYS A 25 7.10 -14.11 -20.24
CA LYS A 25 6.95 -15.10 -19.16
C LYS A 25 8.19 -15.06 -18.28
N TYR A 26 8.01 -14.78 -17.00
CA TYR A 26 9.07 -14.83 -15.99
C TYR A 26 8.52 -15.45 -14.70
N SER A 27 9.41 -16.09 -13.92
CA SER A 27 9.10 -16.47 -12.55
C SER A 27 8.95 -15.22 -11.70
N THR A 28 7.99 -15.20 -10.79
CA THR A 28 7.78 -14.10 -9.85
C THR A 28 7.47 -14.71 -8.49
N PRO A 29 7.99 -14.13 -7.39
CA PRO A 29 7.72 -14.62 -6.04
C PRO A 29 6.28 -14.37 -5.60
N GLY A 30 5.48 -13.76 -6.47
CA GLY A 30 4.13 -13.32 -6.17
C GLY A 30 4.12 -11.92 -5.57
N THR A 31 3.01 -11.25 -5.81
CA THR A 31 2.69 -9.97 -5.18
C THR A 31 1.25 -9.97 -4.76
N GLY A 32 0.92 -9.16 -3.77
CA GLY A 32 -0.47 -9.00 -3.40
C GLY A 32 -0.70 -7.79 -2.54
N PHE A 33 -1.94 -7.69 -2.13
CA PHE A 33 -2.38 -6.76 -1.12
C PHE A 33 -3.37 -7.45 -0.18
N THR A 34 -3.53 -6.89 1.01
CA THR A 34 -4.63 -7.22 1.90
C THR A 34 -5.31 -5.95 2.38
N TYR A 35 -6.63 -6.03 2.54
CA TYR A 35 -7.37 -4.99 3.24
C TYR A 35 -7.06 -5.08 4.72
N VAL A 36 -6.89 -3.92 5.33
CA VAL A 36 -6.54 -3.81 6.74
C VAL A 36 -7.42 -2.77 7.42
N GLN A 37 -7.56 -2.91 8.73
CA GLN A 37 -8.24 -1.96 9.59
C GLN A 37 -7.32 -1.64 10.76
N LEU A 38 -7.41 -0.41 11.26
CA LEU A 38 -6.70 0.01 12.46
C LEU A 38 -7.75 0.24 13.56
N PRO A 39 -7.82 -0.64 14.58
CA PRO A 39 -8.93 -0.66 15.53
C PRO A 39 -8.81 0.43 16.61
N ILE A 40 -8.93 1.70 16.23
CA ILE A 40 -8.96 2.81 17.19
C ILE A 40 -10.40 3.00 17.69
N LYS A 41 -10.60 2.96 19.01
CA LYS A 41 -11.93 3.09 19.62
C LYS A 41 -12.64 4.38 19.18
N GLY A 42 -13.82 4.21 18.58
CA GLY A 42 -14.70 5.30 18.14
C GLY A 42 -14.32 5.93 16.80
N ILE A 43 -13.31 5.40 16.10
CA ILE A 43 -12.82 5.95 14.83
C ILE A 43 -12.70 4.82 13.82
N GLN A 44 -13.25 5.01 12.62
CA GLN A 44 -13.09 4.05 11.53
C GLN A 44 -11.83 4.41 10.73
N VAL A 45 -10.82 3.54 10.77
CA VAL A 45 -9.62 3.67 9.95
C VAL A 45 -9.43 2.39 9.14
N GLU A 46 -9.55 2.51 7.82
CA GLU A 46 -9.38 1.39 6.88
C GLU A 46 -8.22 1.67 5.94
N GLY A 47 -7.61 0.60 5.45
CA GLY A 47 -6.40 0.71 4.67
C GLY A 47 -6.12 -0.46 3.77
N ILE A 48 -4.95 -0.40 3.16
CA ILE A 48 -4.40 -1.47 2.34
C ILE A 48 -2.93 -1.65 2.68
N ALA A 49 -2.53 -2.91 2.83
CA ALA A 49 -1.14 -3.31 2.93
C ALA A 49 -0.73 -4.03 1.65
N VAL A 50 0.37 -3.61 1.04
CA VAL A 50 0.94 -4.16 -0.19
C VAL A 50 2.19 -4.95 0.16
N PHE A 51 2.37 -6.11 -0.47
CA PHE A 51 3.52 -6.98 -0.20
C PHE A 51 4.04 -7.65 -1.47
N VAL A 52 5.32 -8.01 -1.41
CA VAL A 52 6.06 -8.77 -2.42
C VAL A 52 6.64 -10.03 -1.76
N GLY A 53 6.64 -11.15 -2.47
CA GLY A 53 7.31 -12.36 -2.00
C GLY A 53 8.83 -12.25 -2.10
N LYS A 54 9.55 -13.14 -1.42
CA LYS A 54 11.01 -13.23 -1.47
C LYS A 54 11.49 -13.98 -2.73
N ASP A 55 12.51 -13.46 -3.40
CA ASP A 55 13.25 -14.10 -4.51
C ASP A 55 14.73 -13.70 -4.52
N GLU A 56 15.45 -14.15 -5.56
CA GLU A 56 16.87 -13.84 -5.80
C GLU A 56 17.18 -12.35 -6.00
N PHE A 57 16.19 -11.52 -6.37
CA PHE A 57 16.39 -10.10 -6.64
C PHE A 57 16.19 -9.23 -5.40
N ASN A 58 15.46 -9.71 -4.39
CA ASN A 58 15.17 -8.94 -3.18
C ASN A 58 15.61 -9.62 -1.88
N GLU A 59 16.15 -10.84 -1.92
CA GLU A 59 16.48 -11.59 -0.70
C GLU A 59 17.45 -10.88 0.24
N ALA A 60 18.37 -10.07 -0.31
CA ALA A 60 19.32 -9.28 0.47
C ALA A 60 18.64 -8.20 1.34
N ASN A 61 17.39 -7.84 1.05
CA ASN A 61 16.61 -6.88 1.82
C ASN A 61 15.93 -7.51 3.06
N PHE A 62 15.96 -8.84 3.16
CA PHE A 62 15.31 -9.56 4.25
C PHE A 62 16.29 -9.71 5.43
N PRO A 63 15.93 -9.26 6.64
CA PRO A 63 16.82 -9.34 7.80
C PRO A 63 17.04 -10.78 8.27
N ASP A 64 16.13 -11.69 7.91
CA ASP A 64 16.19 -13.11 8.27
C ASP A 64 15.68 -14.00 7.12
N SER A 65 16.21 -15.21 7.02
CA SER A 65 15.89 -16.18 5.96
C SER A 65 14.50 -16.82 6.06
N THR A 66 13.89 -16.79 7.25
CA THR A 66 12.57 -17.35 7.55
C THR A 66 11.44 -16.54 6.91
N TYR A 67 11.64 -15.23 6.75
CA TYR A 67 10.67 -14.35 6.10
C TYR A 67 10.45 -14.71 4.63
N LYS A 68 9.17 -14.80 4.23
CA LYS A 68 8.74 -15.17 2.88
C LYS A 68 8.19 -14.01 2.06
N SER A 69 7.95 -12.87 2.70
CA SER A 69 7.42 -11.67 2.06
C SER A 69 7.87 -10.41 2.79
N GLU A 70 7.90 -9.30 2.05
CA GLU A 70 8.11 -7.95 2.55
C GLU A 70 6.85 -7.14 2.32
N VAL A 71 6.33 -6.48 3.36
CA VAL A 71 5.34 -5.42 3.24
C VAL A 71 6.04 -4.15 2.76
N THR A 72 5.66 -3.66 1.58
CA THR A 72 6.29 -2.51 0.95
C THR A 72 5.59 -1.20 1.27
N LEU A 73 4.29 -1.25 1.58
CA LEU A 73 3.48 -0.09 1.93
C LEU A 73 2.26 -0.50 2.75
N ILE A 74 1.92 0.28 3.76
CA ILE A 74 0.61 0.29 4.42
C ILE A 74 0.05 1.70 4.33
N ILE A 75 -1.13 1.88 3.74
CA ILE A 75 -1.87 3.14 3.77
C ILE A 75 -3.09 2.96 4.67
N MET A 76 -3.23 3.81 5.68
CA MET A 76 -4.40 3.85 6.57
C MET A 76 -5.15 5.17 6.40
N VAL A 77 -6.45 5.12 6.16
CA VAL A 77 -7.27 6.30 5.86
C VAL A 77 -8.45 6.41 6.81
N LEU A 78 -8.56 7.56 7.48
CA LEU A 78 -9.72 7.91 8.30
C LEU A 78 -11.01 7.95 7.48
N ASP A 79 -12.06 7.28 7.99
CA ASP A 79 -13.34 7.09 7.30
C ASP A 79 -13.17 6.51 5.88
N GLY A 80 -12.07 5.79 5.65
CA GLY A 80 -11.75 5.16 4.39
C GLY A 80 -12.65 3.96 4.12
N LYS A 81 -12.97 3.75 2.83
CA LYS A 81 -13.53 2.51 2.30
C LYS A 81 -12.76 2.12 1.06
N ASN A 82 -12.13 0.97 1.11
CA ASN A 82 -11.31 0.45 0.03
C ASN A 82 -12.10 0.26 -1.28
N LYS A 83 -11.52 0.67 -2.42
CA LYS A 83 -12.08 0.43 -3.76
C LYS A 83 -11.00 0.23 -4.83
N ASN A 84 -11.17 -0.79 -5.66
CA ASN A 84 -10.45 -0.96 -6.94
C ASN A 84 -8.91 -0.85 -6.85
N ASN A 85 -8.28 -1.77 -6.12
CA ASN A 85 -6.83 -1.83 -6.03
C ASN A 85 -6.23 -2.77 -7.09
N LEU A 86 -4.97 -2.53 -7.44
CA LEU A 86 -4.14 -3.39 -8.28
C LEU A 86 -2.77 -3.50 -7.62
N VAL A 87 -2.24 -4.71 -7.65
CA VAL A 87 -0.80 -4.94 -7.47
C VAL A 87 -0.37 -5.78 -8.65
N ALA A 88 0.66 -5.34 -9.37
CA ALA A 88 1.15 -6.03 -10.55
C ALA A 88 2.67 -5.87 -10.67
N SER A 89 3.31 -6.92 -11.19
CA SER A 89 4.62 -6.82 -11.82
C SER A 89 4.44 -7.06 -13.31
N ARG A 90 4.77 -6.06 -14.13
CA ARG A 90 4.71 -6.16 -15.59
C ARG A 90 6.10 -6.06 -16.25
N ASN A 91 7.12 -5.91 -15.40
CA ASN A 91 8.53 -5.84 -15.75
C ASN A 91 9.34 -6.25 -14.51
N HIS A 92 9.30 -7.52 -14.14
CA HIS A 92 10.02 -8.05 -12.98
C HIS A 92 11.53 -7.76 -13.09
N PRO A 93 12.24 -7.34 -12.02
CA PRO A 93 11.83 -7.30 -10.61
C PRO A 93 11.25 -5.97 -10.11
N TYR A 94 10.62 -5.18 -10.98
CA TYR A 94 9.88 -3.98 -10.57
C TYR A 94 8.42 -4.29 -10.27
N TYR A 95 7.91 -3.68 -9.20
CA TYR A 95 6.55 -3.88 -8.73
C TYR A 95 5.84 -2.55 -8.62
N VAL A 96 4.61 -2.50 -9.15
CA VAL A 96 3.74 -1.34 -9.08
C VAL A 96 2.43 -1.74 -8.43
N ALA A 97 2.02 -0.96 -7.44
CA ALA A 97 0.71 -1.08 -6.83
C ALA A 97 -0.02 0.26 -6.92
N GLY A 98 -1.34 0.24 -6.95
CA GLY A 98 -2.11 1.47 -6.95
C GLY A 98 -3.59 1.21 -6.84
N GLY A 99 -4.30 2.24 -6.42
CA GLY A 99 -5.72 2.10 -6.14
C GLY A 99 -6.36 3.35 -5.59
N LYS A 100 -7.53 3.18 -4.99
CA LYS A 100 -8.31 4.27 -4.40
C LYS A 100 -8.93 3.85 -3.08
N LEU A 101 -8.91 4.74 -2.10
CA LEU A 101 -9.77 4.65 -0.92
C LEU A 101 -10.79 5.79 -0.99
N LYS A 102 -12.08 5.46 -0.89
CA LYS A 102 -13.14 6.46 -0.87
C LYS A 102 -13.45 6.84 0.57
N THR A 103 -13.42 8.12 0.88
CA THR A 103 -13.89 8.67 2.15
C THR A 103 -15.24 9.37 1.92
N LYS A 104 -15.90 9.85 2.99
CA LYS A 104 -17.12 10.67 2.86
C LYS A 104 -16.86 11.96 2.08
N ALA A 105 -15.70 12.59 2.28
CA ALA A 105 -15.35 13.87 1.69
C ALA A 105 -14.67 13.75 0.32
N LYS A 106 -13.67 12.88 0.19
CA LYS A 106 -12.78 12.81 -0.98
C LYS A 106 -12.27 11.40 -1.30
N LYS A 107 -11.68 11.24 -2.48
CA LYS A 107 -10.95 10.03 -2.88
C LYS A 107 -9.46 10.20 -2.54
N VAL A 108 -8.93 9.23 -1.82
CA VAL A 108 -7.49 9.05 -1.66
C VAL A 108 -7.03 8.18 -2.81
N GLU A 109 -6.21 8.72 -3.70
CA GLU A 109 -5.68 8.00 -4.87
C GLU A 109 -4.20 7.79 -4.68
N TRP A 110 -3.75 6.55 -4.86
CA TRP A 110 -2.38 6.18 -4.52
C TRP A 110 -1.74 5.29 -5.58
N LEU A 111 -0.44 5.41 -5.66
CA LEU A 111 0.46 4.59 -6.47
C LEU A 111 1.70 4.30 -5.61
N SER A 112 2.24 3.10 -5.69
CA SER A 112 3.54 2.78 -5.11
C SER A 112 4.38 1.95 -6.05
N ILE A 113 5.68 2.10 -5.90
CA ILE A 113 6.71 1.45 -6.70
C ILE A 113 7.72 0.82 -5.75
N LYS A 114 8.11 -0.41 -6.02
CA LYS A 114 9.23 -1.10 -5.36
C LYS A 114 10.20 -1.57 -6.45
N SER A 115 11.47 -1.24 -6.28
CA SER A 115 12.58 -1.71 -7.09
C SER A 115 13.42 -2.74 -6.32
N PRO A 116 14.24 -3.55 -7.02
CA PRO A 116 15.07 -4.59 -6.41
C PRO A 116 16.14 -4.04 -5.44
N ASP A 117 16.66 -2.84 -5.71
CA ASP A 117 17.69 -2.14 -4.92
C ASP A 117 17.16 -1.56 -3.58
N ASN A 118 16.04 -2.08 -3.10
CA ASN A 118 15.32 -1.62 -1.92
C ASN A 118 14.70 -0.21 -2.04
N SER A 119 14.89 0.52 -3.14
CA SER A 119 14.23 1.80 -3.33
C SER A 119 12.71 1.59 -3.44
N SER A 120 11.95 2.43 -2.73
CA SER A 120 10.50 2.31 -2.73
C SER A 120 9.83 3.65 -2.47
N PHE A 121 8.80 3.95 -3.25
CA PHE A 121 8.12 5.24 -3.24
C PHE A 121 6.62 5.06 -3.29
N ALA A 122 5.90 5.98 -2.66
CA ALA A 122 4.47 6.14 -2.86
C ALA A 122 4.13 7.57 -3.31
N ILE A 123 3.13 7.69 -4.17
CA ILE A 123 2.49 8.95 -4.50
C ILE A 123 1.05 8.83 -4.03
N ILE A 124 0.62 9.70 -3.12
CA ILE A 124 -0.76 9.76 -2.61
C ILE A 124 -1.30 11.16 -2.88
N ASN A 125 -2.31 11.27 -3.74
CA ASN A 125 -2.88 12.55 -4.18
C ASN A 125 -1.80 13.59 -4.56
N MET A 126 -0.82 13.17 -5.36
CA MET A 126 0.33 13.97 -5.82
C MET A 126 1.38 14.35 -4.75
N LYS A 127 1.23 13.90 -3.50
CA LYS A 127 2.30 13.98 -2.50
C LYS A 127 3.20 12.75 -2.61
N LEU A 128 4.51 12.98 -2.80
CA LEU A 128 5.53 11.94 -2.87
C LEU A 128 6.00 11.54 -1.45
N PHE A 129 6.18 10.25 -1.23
CA PHE A 129 6.72 9.66 -0.02
C PHE A 129 7.85 8.70 -0.40
N ASP A 130 8.99 8.85 0.28
CA ASP A 130 10.09 7.89 0.21
C ASP A 130 9.87 6.83 1.30
N LEU A 131 9.52 5.61 0.89
CA LEU A 131 9.14 4.54 1.81
C LEU A 131 10.33 3.95 2.56
N ARG A 132 11.56 4.34 2.21
CA ARG A 132 12.76 4.02 2.99
C ARG A 132 12.79 4.76 4.33
N ALA A 133 12.13 5.92 4.40
CA ALA A 133 11.94 6.68 5.64
C ALA A 133 10.71 6.23 6.44
N GLY A 134 9.99 5.20 5.99
CA GLY A 134 8.82 4.67 6.67
C GLY A 134 7.77 4.14 5.70
N ARG A 135 7.28 2.93 5.96
CA ARG A 135 6.37 2.21 5.06
C ARG A 135 4.89 2.34 5.43
N VAL A 136 4.57 3.04 6.51
CA VAL A 136 3.19 3.24 6.98
C VAL A 136 2.82 4.70 6.76
N ILE A 137 1.75 4.95 6.02
CA ILE A 137 1.25 6.30 5.76
C ILE A 137 -0.19 6.40 6.26
N LEU A 138 -0.38 7.30 7.23
CA LEU A 138 -1.67 7.67 7.76
C LEU A 138 -2.22 8.87 6.99
N ILE A 139 -3.48 8.83 6.59
CA ILE A 139 -4.16 9.90 5.87
C ILE A 139 -5.47 10.26 6.60
N ALA A 140 -5.59 11.54 6.98
CA ALA A 140 -6.79 12.09 7.59
C ALA A 140 -7.37 13.21 6.71
N PRO A 141 -8.45 12.97 5.95
CA PRO A 141 -9.19 14.03 5.27
C PRO A 141 -9.80 15.00 6.28
N GLN A 142 -9.77 16.29 5.95
CA GLN A 142 -10.21 17.37 6.84
C GLN A 142 -11.52 18.00 6.35
N LYS A 143 -12.28 18.64 7.26
CA LYS A 143 -13.53 19.34 6.92
C LYS A 143 -13.30 20.47 5.90
N ASP A 144 -12.14 21.11 5.94
CA ASP A 144 -11.70 22.18 5.03
C ASP A 144 -11.31 21.68 3.62
N LYS A 145 -11.53 20.40 3.32
CA LYS A 145 -11.17 19.73 2.06
C LYS A 145 -9.67 19.48 1.88
N THR A 146 -8.82 19.71 2.86
CA THR A 146 -7.40 19.33 2.80
C THR A 146 -7.18 17.89 3.27
N PHE A 147 -5.97 17.37 3.09
CA PHE A 147 -5.52 16.11 3.69
C PHE A 147 -4.40 16.40 4.68
N ARG A 148 -4.44 15.78 5.86
CA ARG A 148 -3.27 15.60 6.72
C ARG A 148 -2.68 14.22 6.42
N ALA A 149 -1.36 14.15 6.38
CA ALA A 149 -0.64 12.92 6.14
C ALA A 149 0.50 12.80 7.14
N TYR A 150 0.67 11.61 7.71
CA TYR A 150 1.78 11.28 8.61
C TYR A 150 2.42 9.98 8.18
N GLN A 151 3.74 10.01 7.99
CA GLN A 151 4.53 8.85 7.60
C GLN A 151 5.25 8.32 8.84
N LEU A 152 5.09 7.04 9.11
CA LEU A 152 5.70 6.37 10.24
C LEU A 152 6.75 5.38 9.76
N GLU A 153 7.86 5.35 10.49
CA GLU A 153 8.77 4.22 10.43
C GLU A 153 8.07 2.96 10.95
N ALA A 154 8.40 1.83 10.33
CA ALA A 154 7.97 0.53 10.79
C ALA A 154 9.14 -0.44 10.60
N PRO A 155 9.27 -1.45 11.48
CA PRO A 155 10.26 -2.50 11.30
C PRO A 155 10.05 -3.22 9.97
N PHE A 156 10.98 -4.12 9.62
CA PHE A 156 10.70 -5.08 8.56
C PHE A 156 9.44 -5.86 8.93
N LEU A 157 8.44 -5.83 8.03
CA LEU A 157 7.17 -6.49 8.23
C LEU A 157 6.98 -7.51 7.13
N SER A 158 6.69 -8.74 7.51
CA SER A 158 6.17 -9.76 6.61
C SER A 158 4.65 -9.77 6.64
N ARG A 159 4.05 -10.35 5.59
CA ARG A 159 2.59 -10.36 5.41
C ARG A 159 1.85 -10.94 6.62
N ASP A 160 2.38 -11.97 7.24
CA ASP A 160 1.81 -12.66 8.41
C ASP A 160 1.83 -11.82 9.69
N ARG A 161 2.64 -10.77 9.76
CA ARG A 161 2.77 -9.87 10.92
C ARG A 161 1.91 -8.61 10.83
N ILE A 162 1.18 -8.42 9.73
CA ILE A 162 0.41 -7.18 9.48
C ILE A 162 -0.64 -6.94 10.57
N VAL A 163 -1.40 -7.97 10.97
CA VAL A 163 -2.49 -7.82 11.95
C VAL A 163 -1.94 -7.44 13.31
N ASP A 164 -0.98 -8.22 13.83
CA ASP A 164 -0.32 -7.96 15.11
C ASP A 164 0.26 -6.54 15.17
N TYR A 165 0.96 -6.11 14.10
CA TYR A 165 1.54 -4.77 14.04
C TYR A 165 0.48 -3.66 14.07
N LEU A 166 -0.66 -3.84 13.40
CA LEU A 166 -1.74 -2.85 13.43
C LEU A 166 -2.46 -2.81 14.78
N ASP A 167 -2.57 -3.95 15.46
CA ASP A 167 -3.08 -4.00 16.83
C ASP A 167 -2.17 -3.24 17.80
N GLU A 168 -0.85 -3.40 17.69
CA GLU A 168 0.13 -2.60 18.44
C GLU A 168 -0.01 -1.10 18.12
N LEU A 169 -0.04 -0.76 16.82
CA LEU A 169 -0.15 0.62 16.34
C LEU A 169 -1.45 1.30 16.79
N SER A 170 -2.52 0.53 17.01
CA SER A 170 -3.81 1.07 17.48
C SER A 170 -3.75 1.66 18.89
N ASN A 171 -2.71 1.32 19.66
CA ASN A 171 -2.46 1.82 21.01
C ASN A 171 -1.45 2.96 21.05
N ASP A 172 -0.85 3.32 19.91
CA ASP A 172 0.12 4.41 19.83
C ASP A 172 -0.57 5.77 20.02
N LYS A 173 -0.08 6.56 20.97
CA LYS A 173 -0.67 7.86 21.32
C LYS A 173 -0.56 8.87 20.18
N GLU A 174 0.55 8.89 19.44
CA GLU A 174 0.71 9.81 18.32
C GLU A 174 -0.24 9.46 17.18
N VAL A 175 -0.41 8.16 16.90
CA VAL A 175 -1.34 7.67 15.88
C VAL A 175 -2.79 7.99 16.24
N ILE A 176 -3.19 7.71 17.49
CA ILE A 176 -4.52 8.06 17.99
C ILE A 176 -4.74 9.57 17.90
N ASN A 177 -3.76 10.37 18.35
CA ASN A 177 -3.85 11.81 18.31
C ASN A 177 -3.97 12.33 16.89
N PHE A 178 -3.17 11.82 15.94
CA PHE A 178 -3.23 12.20 14.52
C PHE A 178 -4.64 12.06 13.93
N PHE A 179 -5.34 10.95 14.20
CA PHE A 179 -6.69 10.72 13.69
C PHE A 179 -7.79 11.47 14.45
N ARG A 180 -7.47 12.06 15.60
CA ARG A 180 -8.41 12.86 16.42
C ARG A 180 -8.27 14.36 16.22
N GLN A 181 -7.30 14.82 15.43
CA GLN A 181 -7.17 16.23 15.10
C GLN A 181 -8.34 16.64 14.20
N GLU A 182 -9.17 17.58 14.67
CA GLU A 182 -10.30 18.14 13.91
C GLU A 182 -9.87 19.20 12.88
#